data_AF-A0A542EGP5-F1
#
_entry.id   AF-A0A542EGP5-F1
#
_cell.length_a   1.000
_cell.length_b   1.000
_cell.length_c   1.000
_cell.angle_alpha   90.00
_cell.angle_beta   90.00
_cell.angle_gamma   90.00
#
_symmetry.space_group_name_H-M   'P 1'
#
loop_
_entity.id
_entity.type
_entity.pdbx_description
1 polymer ?
#
loop_
_entity_poly.entity_id
_entity_poly.type
_entity_poly.pdbx_seq_one_letter_code
_entity_poly.pdbx_strand_id
1 'polypeptide(L)'
;MSNENYSPIQVQQALMTAYGMVPFPTPEDFEALRNGRGELPKFGPEQWHEALVADKAKQLLMSTGEGGRLFAEVAPVAKAEKVFRSIIAGIETEASSGRAVLILHSRIDPNAQNEDKRNGYEKIRTEFLNDPHGRLLARQAKDLIGHNVIVFAEMQPMQGRTGQNVRVLKGIKALGKASEADIHTLRTGQQVAAA
;
A
#
# COMPACT_ATOMS: atom_id res chain seq x y z
N MET A 1 10.08 8.90 -23.26
CA MET A 1 8.67 9.17 -22.89
C MET A 1 7.82 8.33 -23.80
N SER A 2 7.49 7.11 -23.38
CA SER A 2 6.51 6.27 -24.06
C SER A 2 5.15 6.94 -23.93
N ASN A 3 4.48 7.24 -25.04
CA ASN A 3 3.04 7.51 -25.01
C ASN A 3 2.36 6.21 -24.58
N GLU A 4 2.04 6.10 -23.29
CA GLU A 4 1.19 5.02 -22.79
C GLU A 4 -0.20 5.21 -23.35
N ASN A 5 -0.45 4.54 -24.46
CA ASN A 5 -1.79 4.41 -25.00
C ASN A 5 -2.58 3.49 -24.07
N TYR A 6 -3.44 4.07 -23.21
CA TYR A 6 -4.39 3.31 -22.42
C TYR A 6 -5.24 2.42 -23.33
N SER A 7 -5.46 1.17 -22.91
CA SER A 7 -6.34 0.29 -23.69
C SER A 7 -7.78 0.81 -23.65
N PRO A 8 -8.57 0.62 -24.71
CA PRO A 8 -9.98 1.04 -24.74
C PRO A 8 -10.81 0.54 -23.55
N ILE A 9 -10.50 -0.66 -23.05
CA ILE A 9 -11.15 -1.27 -21.89
C ILE A 9 -10.85 -0.50 -20.60
N GLN A 10 -9.61 -0.05 -20.39
CA GLN A 10 -9.24 0.74 -19.21
C GLN A 10 -9.92 2.11 -19.20
N VAL A 11 -10.00 2.75 -20.38
CA VAL A 11 -10.73 4.01 -20.54
C VAL A 11 -12.22 3.82 -20.24
N GLN A 12 -12.82 2.76 -20.76
CA GLN A 12 -14.23 2.44 -20.51
C GLN A 12 -14.51 2.17 -19.02
N GLN A 13 -13.66 1.41 -18.33
CA GLN A 13 -13.79 1.15 -16.90
C GLN A 13 -13.66 2.44 -16.08
N ALA A 14 -12.67 3.28 -16.39
CA ALA A 14 -12.48 4.56 -15.73
C ALA A 14 -13.69 5.50 -15.93
N LEU A 15 -14.27 5.54 -17.14
CA LEU A 15 -15.49 6.29 -17.42
C LEU A 15 -16.67 5.76 -16.60
N MET A 16 -16.91 4.44 -16.59
CA MET A 16 -18.00 3.85 -15.80
C MET A 16 -17.87 4.14 -14.30
N THR A 17 -16.65 4.08 -13.75
CA THR A 17 -16.39 4.46 -12.36
C THR A 17 -16.63 5.96 -12.13
N ALA A 18 -16.16 6.82 -13.03
CA ALA A 18 -16.36 8.27 -12.93
C ALA A 18 -17.84 8.66 -13.02
N TYR A 19 -18.62 8.03 -13.91
CA TYR A 19 -20.08 8.21 -14.01
C TYR A 19 -20.79 7.93 -12.68
N GLY A 20 -20.37 6.90 -11.94
CA GLY A 20 -20.93 6.60 -10.61
C GLY A 20 -20.51 7.55 -9.50
N MET A 21 -19.46 8.36 -9.70
CA MET A 21 -18.90 9.28 -8.71
C MET A 21 -19.32 10.73 -8.91
N VAL A 22 -19.73 11.10 -10.13
CA VAL A 22 -20.16 12.47 -10.44
C VAL A 22 -21.67 12.54 -10.25
N PRO A 23 -22.17 13.31 -9.27
CA PRO A 23 -23.60 13.54 -9.16
C PRO A 23 -24.09 14.33 -10.38
N PHE A 24 -25.35 14.08 -10.77
CA PHE A 24 -26.00 14.97 -11.73
C PHE A 24 -26.14 16.36 -11.10
N PRO A 25 -25.68 17.42 -11.78
CA PRO A 25 -25.81 18.78 -11.28
C PRO A 25 -27.29 19.13 -11.05
N THR A 26 -27.61 19.71 -9.89
CA THR A 26 -28.99 20.11 -9.60
C THR A 26 -29.34 21.42 -10.33
N PRO A 27 -30.63 21.75 -10.47
CA PRO A 27 -31.04 23.07 -10.94
C PRO A 27 -30.46 24.21 -10.09
N GLU A 28 -30.24 24.01 -8.78
CA GLU A 28 -29.60 25.01 -7.93
C GLU A 28 -28.11 25.20 -8.25
N ASP A 29 -27.39 24.13 -8.62
CA ASP A 29 -25.99 24.22 -9.05
C ASP A 29 -25.86 25.08 -10.33
N PHE A 30 -26.81 24.95 -11.24
CA PHE A 30 -26.88 25.77 -12.46
C PHE A 30 -27.21 27.24 -12.17
N GLU A 31 -28.16 27.49 -11.28
CA GLU A 31 -28.49 28.85 -10.83
C GLU A 31 -27.33 29.50 -10.07
N ALA A 32 -26.59 28.74 -9.25
CA ALA A 32 -25.40 29.24 -8.56
C ALA A 32 -24.27 29.63 -9.54
N LEU A 33 -24.05 28.84 -10.59
CA LEU A 33 -23.10 29.16 -11.67
C LEU A 33 -23.54 30.39 -12.47
N ARG A 34 -24.84 30.50 -12.77
CA ARG A 34 -25.47 31.66 -13.42
C ARG A 34 -25.25 32.96 -12.64
N ASN A 35 -25.37 32.88 -11.31
CA ASN A 35 -25.33 34.05 -10.43
C ASN A 35 -23.89 34.40 -9.96
N GLY A 36 -22.89 33.54 -10.20
CA GLY A 36 -21.57 33.65 -9.60
C GLY A 36 -20.43 34.23 -10.46
N ARG A 37 -20.39 34.02 -11.80
CA ARG A 37 -19.24 34.43 -12.65
C ARG A 37 -19.56 34.77 -14.13
N GLY A 38 -20.76 35.27 -14.42
CA GLY A 38 -20.98 36.10 -15.61
C GLY A 38 -21.13 35.41 -16.98
N GLU A 39 -20.85 34.12 -17.14
CA GLU A 39 -21.28 33.36 -18.33
C GLU A 39 -21.66 31.94 -17.93
N LEU A 40 -22.89 31.53 -18.23
CA LEU A 40 -23.27 30.11 -18.20
C LEU A 40 -22.28 29.34 -19.10
N PRO A 41 -21.89 28.10 -18.73
CA PRO A 41 -21.29 27.20 -19.70
C PRO A 41 -22.20 27.19 -20.94
N LYS A 42 -21.65 27.31 -22.15
CA LYS A 42 -22.43 27.26 -23.42
C LYS A 42 -23.09 25.89 -23.68
N PHE A 43 -23.12 25.04 -22.66
CA PHE A 43 -23.44 23.63 -22.70
C PHE A 43 -24.64 23.36 -21.79
N GLY A 44 -25.52 22.46 -22.23
CA GLY A 44 -26.65 22.02 -21.41
C GLY A 44 -26.23 21.16 -20.21
N PRO A 45 -27.15 20.85 -19.28
CA PRO A 45 -26.85 20.03 -18.10
C PRO A 45 -26.18 18.69 -18.37
N GLU A 46 -26.59 18.01 -19.44
CA GLU A 46 -26.01 16.73 -19.87
C GLU A 46 -24.57 16.89 -20.33
N GLN A 47 -24.30 17.86 -21.20
CA GLN A 47 -22.96 18.15 -21.71
C GLN A 47 -22.00 18.61 -20.61
N TRP A 48 -22.51 19.35 -19.62
CA TRP A 48 -21.75 19.71 -18.43
C TRP A 48 -21.43 18.48 -17.57
N HIS A 49 -22.40 17.61 -17.35
CA HIS A 49 -22.19 16.36 -16.63
C HIS A 49 -21.17 15.46 -17.34
N GLU A 50 -21.27 15.30 -18.66
CA GLU A 50 -20.28 14.58 -19.47
C GLU A 50 -18.87 15.16 -19.34
N ALA A 51 -18.72 16.49 -19.35
CA ALA A 51 -17.43 17.14 -19.16
C ALA A 51 -16.83 16.87 -17.77
N LEU A 52 -17.66 16.88 -16.73
CA LEU A 52 -17.24 16.54 -15.36
C LEU A 52 -16.84 15.06 -15.24
N VAL A 53 -17.59 14.16 -15.86
CA VAL A 53 -17.26 12.73 -15.91
C VAL A 53 -15.94 12.51 -16.63
N ALA A 54 -15.72 13.18 -17.77
CA ALA A 54 -14.48 13.10 -18.51
C ALA A 54 -13.28 13.62 -17.70
N ASP A 55 -13.44 14.74 -16.98
CA ASP A 55 -12.38 15.27 -16.11
C ASP A 55 -12.06 14.33 -14.94
N LYS A 56 -13.08 13.73 -14.32
CA LYS A 56 -12.89 12.72 -13.27
C LYS A 56 -12.25 11.44 -13.77
N ALA A 57 -12.65 10.95 -14.94
CA ALA A 57 -12.02 9.80 -15.58
C ALA A 57 -10.54 10.09 -15.90
N LYS A 58 -10.22 11.29 -16.39
CA LYS A 58 -8.84 11.75 -16.59
C LYS A 58 -8.05 11.77 -15.28
N GLN A 59 -8.60 12.32 -14.20
CA GLN A 59 -7.95 12.33 -12.88
C GLN A 59 -7.68 10.90 -12.37
N LEU A 60 -8.64 10.00 -12.53
CA LEU A 60 -8.50 8.58 -12.20
C LEU A 60 -7.35 7.95 -12.99
N LEU A 61 -7.38 8.04 -14.32
CA LEU A 61 -6.34 7.49 -15.19
C LEU A 61 -4.96 8.07 -14.90
N MET A 62 -4.86 9.38 -14.66
CA MET A 62 -3.59 10.02 -14.27
C MET A 62 -3.09 9.57 -12.89
N SER A 63 -4.01 9.24 -11.97
CA SER A 63 -3.64 8.77 -10.64
C SER A 63 -3.23 7.30 -10.63
N THR A 64 -3.87 6.46 -11.46
CA THR A 64 -3.69 4.99 -11.49
C THR A 64 -2.79 4.48 -12.62
N GLY A 65 -2.49 5.30 -13.63
CA GLY A 65 -1.53 4.99 -14.70
C GLY A 65 -0.07 5.00 -14.25
N GLU A 66 0.84 4.52 -15.08
CA GLU A 66 2.26 4.45 -14.74
C GLU A 66 2.82 5.87 -14.45
N GLY A 67 3.48 6.03 -13.30
CA GLY A 67 3.94 7.34 -12.81
C GLY A 67 2.87 8.20 -12.11
N GLY A 68 1.61 7.77 -12.10
CA GLY A 68 0.55 8.35 -11.29
C GLY A 68 0.78 8.17 -9.79
N ARG A 69 0.23 9.06 -8.96
CA ARG A 69 0.45 9.01 -7.50
C ARG A 69 -0.05 7.70 -6.87
N LEU A 70 -1.27 7.25 -7.22
CA LEU A 70 -1.80 5.99 -6.69
C LEU A 70 -1.03 4.80 -7.24
N PHE A 71 -0.62 4.84 -8.50
CA PHE A 71 0.26 3.82 -9.05
C PHE A 71 1.58 3.74 -8.30
N ALA A 72 2.24 4.88 -8.02
CA ALA A 72 3.49 4.91 -7.25
C ALA A 72 3.32 4.36 -5.83
N GLU A 73 2.16 4.57 -5.21
CA GLU A 73 1.83 4.04 -3.87
C GLU A 73 1.46 2.54 -3.89
N VAL A 74 0.83 2.04 -4.96
CA VAL A 74 0.33 0.65 -5.05
C VAL A 74 1.29 -0.29 -5.78
N ALA A 75 2.07 0.19 -6.74
CA ALA A 75 3.01 -0.61 -7.53
C ALA A 75 4.04 -1.36 -6.67
N PRO A 76 4.61 -0.80 -5.59
CA PRO A 76 5.48 -1.56 -4.69
C PRO A 76 4.76 -2.77 -4.08
N VAL A 77 3.50 -2.61 -3.68
CA VAL A 77 2.66 -3.68 -3.11
C VAL A 77 2.29 -4.72 -4.17
N ALA A 78 1.96 -4.29 -5.39
CA ALA A 78 1.65 -5.18 -6.50
C ALA A 78 2.87 -6.01 -6.96
N LYS A 79 4.09 -5.48 -6.79
CA LYS A 79 5.36 -6.16 -7.07
C LYS A 79 5.85 -7.03 -5.92
N ALA A 80 5.14 -7.09 -4.79
CA ALA A 80 5.55 -7.94 -3.69
C ALA A 80 5.49 -9.42 -4.07
N GLU A 81 6.65 -10.07 -4.07
CA GLU A 81 6.77 -11.50 -4.37
C GLU A 81 6.16 -12.38 -3.27
N LYS A 82 6.12 -11.89 -2.03
CA LYS A 82 5.64 -12.64 -0.88
C LYS A 82 4.69 -11.82 -0.03
N VAL A 83 3.50 -12.37 0.20
CA VAL A 83 2.49 -11.81 1.09
C VAL A 83 2.23 -12.79 2.23
N PHE A 84 2.34 -12.33 3.48
CA PHE A 84 2.11 -13.18 4.65
C PHE A 84 1.60 -12.40 5.86
N ARG A 85 0.90 -13.10 6.76
CA ARG A 85 0.43 -12.53 8.03
C ARG A 85 1.52 -12.68 9.10
N SER A 86 1.68 -11.65 9.92
CA SER A 86 2.57 -11.67 11.08
C SER A 86 2.12 -10.67 12.16
N ILE A 87 2.88 -10.57 13.25
CA ILE A 87 2.69 -9.60 14.32
C ILE A 87 4.01 -8.84 14.48
N ILE A 88 3.94 -7.50 14.52
CA ILE A 88 5.15 -6.69 14.70
C ILE A 88 5.59 -6.76 16.16
N ALA A 89 6.78 -7.32 16.40
CA ALA A 89 7.40 -7.36 17.72
C ALA A 89 8.18 -6.08 18.03
N GLY A 90 8.79 -5.46 17.02
CA GLY A 90 9.58 -4.25 17.19
C GLY A 90 10.16 -3.72 15.90
N ILE A 91 10.89 -2.61 16.01
CA ILE A 91 11.62 -1.99 14.91
C ILE A 91 12.94 -1.43 15.41
N GLU A 92 14.00 -1.64 14.63
CA GLU A 92 15.35 -1.17 14.90
C GLU A 92 15.88 -0.41 13.69
N THR A 93 16.89 0.43 13.89
CA THR A 93 17.56 1.14 12.79
C THR A 93 18.94 0.51 12.56
N GLU A 94 19.21 0.05 11.35
CA GLU A 94 20.49 -0.60 11.01
C GLU A 94 21.46 0.48 10.51
N ALA A 95 22.39 0.89 11.37
CA ALA A 95 23.33 1.99 11.09
C ALA A 95 24.20 1.74 9.84
N SER A 96 24.52 0.48 9.53
CA SER A 96 25.37 0.10 8.40
C SER A 96 24.66 0.21 7.04
N SER A 97 23.34 0.06 7.00
CA SER A 97 22.56 0.07 5.75
C SER A 97 21.70 1.32 5.60
N GLY A 98 21.49 2.09 6.68
CA GLY A 98 20.56 3.21 6.68
C GLY A 98 19.11 2.78 6.46
N ARG A 99 18.77 1.51 6.75
CA ARG A 99 17.41 0.95 6.67
C ARG A 99 16.84 0.75 8.07
N ALA A 100 15.52 0.69 8.17
CA ALA A 100 14.89 0.14 9.36
C ALA A 100 14.73 -1.38 9.21
N VAL A 101 14.90 -2.10 10.32
CA VAL A 101 14.69 -3.54 10.42
C VAL A 101 13.47 -3.76 11.30
N LEU A 102 12.40 -4.26 10.71
CA LEU A 102 11.23 -4.71 11.43
C LEU A 102 11.48 -6.12 11.96
N ILE A 103 11.16 -6.32 13.23
CA ILE A 103 11.17 -7.61 13.90
C ILE A 103 9.73 -8.09 13.95
N LEU A 104 9.50 -9.25 13.38
CA LEU A 104 8.20 -9.88 13.25
C LEU A 104 8.17 -11.17 14.07
N HIS A 105 7.06 -11.47 14.73
CA HIS A 105 6.86 -12.80 15.27
C HIS A 105 6.74 -13.81 14.12
N SER A 106 7.43 -14.94 14.27
CA SER A 106 7.39 -16.07 13.35
C SER A 106 7.18 -17.37 14.11
N ARG A 107 6.92 -18.45 13.37
CA ARG A 107 6.96 -19.80 13.94
C ARG A 107 8.35 -20.08 14.51
N ILE A 108 8.38 -20.75 15.66
CA ILE A 108 9.62 -21.23 16.28
C ILE A 108 10.15 -22.40 15.46
N ASP A 109 11.42 -22.33 15.06
CA ASP A 109 12.14 -23.42 14.41
C ASP A 109 13.39 -23.77 15.24
N PRO A 110 13.33 -24.83 16.08
CA PRO A 110 14.45 -25.21 16.94
C PRO A 110 15.72 -25.59 16.17
N ASN A 111 15.58 -26.00 14.91
CA ASN A 111 16.69 -26.45 14.06
C ASN A 111 17.28 -25.31 13.22
N ALA A 112 16.73 -24.09 13.33
CA ALA A 112 17.24 -22.96 12.58
C ALA A 112 18.67 -22.59 13.01
N GLN A 113 19.53 -22.29 12.05
CA GLN A 113 20.89 -21.83 12.30
C GLN A 113 20.91 -20.41 12.92
N ASN A 114 19.93 -19.57 12.56
CA ASN A 114 19.76 -18.22 13.11
C ASN A 114 19.01 -18.26 14.45
N GLU A 115 19.59 -17.65 15.48
CA GLU A 115 19.01 -17.50 16.81
C GLU A 115 17.66 -16.79 16.81
N ASP A 116 17.46 -15.76 15.98
CA ASP A 116 16.17 -15.05 15.86
C ASP A 116 15.04 -16.04 15.52
N LYS A 117 15.28 -16.93 14.55
CA LYS A 117 14.29 -17.93 14.12
C LYS A 117 14.07 -19.02 15.17
N ARG A 118 15.12 -19.41 15.90
CA ARG A 118 14.98 -20.32 17.05
C ARG A 118 14.10 -19.71 18.15
N ASN A 119 14.09 -18.39 18.27
CA ASN A 119 13.26 -17.66 19.22
C ASN A 119 11.89 -17.24 18.65
N GLY A 120 11.55 -17.66 17.43
CA GLY A 120 10.28 -17.32 16.78
C GLY A 120 10.21 -15.86 16.34
N TYR A 121 11.32 -15.32 15.84
CA TYR A 121 11.38 -14.01 15.22
C TYR A 121 11.92 -14.07 13.79
N GLU A 122 11.40 -13.19 12.94
CA GLU A 122 11.89 -12.96 11.59
C GLU A 122 12.16 -11.47 11.37
N LYS A 123 13.25 -11.16 10.66
CA LYS A 123 13.63 -9.78 10.35
C LYS A 123 13.31 -9.44 8.90
N ILE A 124 12.67 -8.30 8.67
CA ILE A 124 12.44 -7.73 7.35
C ILE A 124 12.96 -6.29 7.31
N ARG A 125 13.61 -5.90 6.22
CA ARG A 125 14.17 -4.55 6.08
C ARG A 125 13.18 -3.66 5.35
N THR A 126 13.13 -2.37 5.66
CA THR A 126 12.50 -1.39 4.77
C THR A 126 13.40 -1.08 3.58
N GLU A 127 12.89 -0.30 2.64
CA GLU A 127 13.75 0.52 1.77
C GLU A 127 14.64 1.44 2.61
N PHE A 128 15.63 2.07 1.98
CA PHE A 128 16.52 3.01 2.64
C PHE A 128 15.74 4.17 3.28
N LEU A 129 16.18 4.64 4.45
CA LEU A 129 15.53 5.75 5.16
C LEU A 129 15.79 7.12 4.51
N ASN A 130 16.70 7.22 3.54
CA ASN A 130 16.78 8.40 2.68
C ASN A 130 15.66 8.43 1.62
N ASP A 131 15.02 7.29 1.32
CA ASP A 131 13.82 7.19 0.49
C ASP A 131 12.58 7.60 1.30
N PRO A 132 11.75 8.54 0.79
CA PRO A 132 10.45 8.87 1.40
C PRO A 132 9.58 7.65 1.73
N HIS A 133 9.55 6.64 0.85
CA HIS A 133 8.77 5.43 1.03
C HIS A 133 9.32 4.57 2.19
N GLY A 134 10.64 4.42 2.28
CA GLY A 134 11.30 3.72 3.39
C GLY A 134 10.99 4.36 4.73
N ARG A 135 11.02 5.70 4.82
CA ARG A 135 10.64 6.43 6.06
C ARG A 135 9.19 6.26 6.44
N LEU A 136 8.28 6.32 5.45
CA LEU A 136 6.86 6.16 5.68
C LEU A 136 6.56 4.77 6.27
N LEU A 137 7.07 3.72 5.64
CA LEU A 137 6.89 2.35 6.12
C LEU A 137 7.52 2.11 7.50
N ALA A 138 8.70 2.67 7.76
CA ALA A 138 9.33 2.57 9.08
C ALA A 138 8.47 3.21 10.17
N ARG A 139 7.88 4.39 9.89
CA ARG A 139 6.97 5.06 10.81
C ARG A 139 5.69 4.26 11.03
N GLN A 140 5.05 3.80 9.95
CA GLN A 140 3.85 2.97 10.04
C GLN A 140 4.11 1.69 10.85
N ALA A 141 5.24 1.02 10.61
CA ALA A 141 5.62 -0.17 11.36
C ALA A 141 5.85 0.11 12.84
N LYS A 142 6.44 1.26 13.18
CA LYS A 142 6.60 1.70 14.58
C LYS A 142 5.25 1.89 15.28
N ASP A 143 4.28 2.49 14.59
CA ASP A 143 2.93 2.72 15.13
C ASP A 143 2.12 1.41 15.26
N LEU A 144 2.52 0.35 14.54
CA LEU A 144 1.86 -0.95 14.50
C LEU A 144 2.55 -2.03 15.35
N ILE A 145 3.49 -1.68 16.23
CA ILE A 145 4.05 -2.63 17.20
C ILE A 145 2.91 -3.26 18.02
N GLY A 146 2.96 -4.59 18.19
CA GLY A 146 1.91 -5.38 18.84
C GLY A 146 0.63 -5.58 18.01
N HIS A 147 0.60 -5.20 16.73
CA HIS A 147 -0.55 -5.42 15.85
C HIS A 147 -0.36 -6.63 14.94
N ASN A 148 -1.47 -7.30 14.64
CA ASN A 148 -1.59 -8.23 13.53
C ASN A 148 -1.47 -7.44 12.21
N VAL A 149 -0.65 -7.91 11.29
CA VAL A 149 -0.41 -7.25 10.02
C VAL A 149 -0.34 -8.23 8.85
N ILE A 150 -0.71 -7.76 7.66
CA ILE A 150 -0.30 -8.36 6.39
C ILE A 150 0.95 -7.63 5.92
N VAL A 151 1.99 -8.41 5.65
CA VAL A 151 3.30 -7.95 5.19
C VAL A 151 3.43 -8.27 3.72
N PHE A 152 3.80 -7.26 2.94
CA PHE A 152 4.13 -7.38 1.52
C PHE A 152 5.64 -7.22 1.37
N ALA A 153 6.31 -8.26 0.89
CA ALA A 153 7.76 -8.33 0.84
C ALA A 153 8.27 -8.76 -0.54
N GLU A 154 9.44 -8.25 -0.91
CA GLU A 154 10.20 -8.63 -2.11
C GLU A 154 11.56 -9.18 -1.68
N MET A 155 12.06 -10.23 -2.34
CA MET A 155 13.43 -10.70 -2.12
C MET A 155 14.38 -9.88 -2.99
N GLN A 156 15.28 -9.12 -2.36
CA GLN A 156 16.29 -8.35 -3.09
C GLN A 156 17.69 -8.90 -2.85
N PRO A 157 18.56 -8.92 -3.87
CA PRO A 157 19.97 -9.26 -3.69
C PRO A 157 20.64 -8.21 -2.79
N MET A 158 21.44 -8.67 -1.85
CA MET A 158 22.20 -7.80 -0.96
C MET A 158 23.39 -7.23 -1.73
N GLN A 159 23.44 -5.90 -1.85
CA GLN A 159 24.52 -5.23 -2.57
C GLN A 159 25.88 -5.59 -1.96
N GLY A 160 26.81 -6.06 -2.80
CA GLY A 160 28.15 -6.46 -2.38
C GLY A 160 28.29 -7.87 -1.77
N ARG A 161 27.21 -8.67 -1.72
CA ARG A 161 27.27 -10.08 -1.29
C ARG A 161 26.57 -11.00 -2.26
N THR A 162 27.34 -11.60 -3.17
CA THR A 162 26.85 -12.56 -4.17
C THR A 162 26.15 -13.74 -3.49
N GLY A 163 24.91 -14.02 -3.91
CA GLY A 163 24.11 -15.14 -3.42
C GLY A 163 23.35 -14.90 -2.10
N GLN A 164 23.47 -13.72 -1.47
CA GLN A 164 22.66 -13.38 -0.29
C GLN A 164 21.50 -12.50 -0.70
N ASN A 165 20.26 -12.95 -0.42
CA ASN A 165 19.06 -12.17 -0.62
C ASN A 165 18.47 -11.74 0.73
N VAL A 166 17.91 -10.54 0.77
CA VAL A 166 17.22 -9.98 1.93
C VAL A 166 15.76 -9.69 1.58
N ARG A 167 14.86 -9.86 2.55
CA ARG A 167 13.48 -9.41 2.39
C ARG A 167 13.40 -7.91 2.60
N VAL A 168 12.80 -7.23 1.63
CA VAL A 168 12.51 -5.80 1.67
C VAL A 168 11.00 -5.59 1.73
N LEU A 169 10.56 -4.81 2.70
CA LEU A 169 9.18 -4.45 2.95
C LEU A 169 8.71 -3.47 1.88
N LYS A 170 7.64 -3.84 1.19
CA LYS A 170 6.97 -3.02 0.18
C LYS A 170 5.65 -2.45 0.64
N GLY A 171 5.05 -3.06 1.66
CA GLY A 171 3.79 -2.59 2.23
C GLY A 171 3.46 -3.30 3.52
N ILE A 172 2.64 -2.64 4.35
CA ILE A 172 2.10 -3.20 5.57
C ILE A 172 0.64 -2.80 5.73
N LYS A 173 -0.21 -3.75 6.09
CA LYS A 173 -1.64 -3.50 6.35
C LYS A 173 -2.00 -4.02 7.74
N ALA A 174 -2.52 -3.13 8.58
CA ALA A 174 -3.00 -3.50 9.90
C ALA A 174 -4.27 -4.36 9.82
N LEU A 175 -4.35 -5.36 10.69
CA LEU A 175 -5.51 -6.24 10.90
C LEU A 175 -6.11 -6.09 12.31
N GLY A 176 -5.60 -5.15 13.11
CA GLY A 176 -6.00 -4.94 14.49
C GLY A 176 -4.90 -5.31 15.49
N LYS A 177 -5.14 -5.04 16.78
CA LYS A 177 -4.21 -5.41 17.85
C LYS A 177 -4.07 -6.93 17.94
N ALA A 178 -2.88 -7.40 18.25
CA ALA A 178 -2.65 -8.81 18.55
C ALA A 178 -2.89 -9.08 20.04
N SER A 179 -3.44 -10.26 20.33
CA SER A 179 -3.50 -10.83 21.66
C SER A 179 -2.28 -11.72 21.93
N GLU A 180 -2.01 -12.02 23.20
CA GLU A 180 -1.01 -13.03 23.58
C GLU A 180 -1.32 -14.41 22.98
N ALA A 181 -2.61 -14.74 22.84
CA ALA A 181 -3.05 -15.98 22.18
C ALA A 181 -2.66 -16.00 20.69
N ASP A 182 -2.77 -14.86 19.99
CA ASP A 182 -2.33 -14.75 18.59
C ASP A 182 -0.83 -15.01 18.47
N ILE A 183 -0.02 -14.42 19.37
CA ILE A 183 1.44 -14.61 19.40
C ILE A 183 1.76 -16.08 19.67
N HIS A 184 1.08 -16.71 20.63
CA HIS A 184 1.28 -18.12 20.96
C HIS A 184 0.94 -19.02 19.78
N THR A 185 -0.24 -18.84 19.17
CA THR A 185 -0.68 -19.62 18.01
C THR A 185 0.27 -19.45 16.83
N LEU A 186 0.79 -18.25 16.59
CA LEU A 186 1.74 -18.03 15.51
C LEU A 186 3.09 -18.73 15.78
N ARG A 187 3.56 -18.73 17.04
CA ARG A 187 4.83 -19.36 17.43
C ARG A 187 4.77 -20.89 17.40
N THR A 188 3.70 -21.49 17.92
CA THR A 188 3.58 -22.95 18.09
C THR A 188 2.85 -23.62 16.94
N GLY A 189 2.04 -22.87 16.19
CA GLY A 189 1.11 -23.41 15.19
C GLY A 189 -0.11 -24.10 15.81
N GLN A 190 -0.29 -24.02 17.13
CA GLN A 190 -1.43 -24.60 17.84
C GLN A 190 -2.46 -23.50 18.15
N GLN A 191 -3.72 -23.75 17.80
CA GLN A 191 -4.81 -22.86 18.21
C GLN A 191 -5.01 -22.99 19.72
N VAL A 192 -4.98 -21.86 20.44
CA VAL A 192 -5.37 -21.83 21.84
C VAL A 192 -6.89 -21.92 21.88
N ALA A 193 -7.45 -22.89 22.60
CA ALA A 193 -8.89 -22.96 22.81
C ALA A 193 -9.34 -21.66 23.50
N ALA A 194 -10.33 -20.98 22.92
CA ALA A 194 -10.90 -19.79 23.51
C ALA A 194 -11.47 -20.15 24.89
N ALA A 195 -10.91 -19.54 25.94
CA ALA A 195 -11.38 -19.65 27.32
C ALA A 195 -12.55 -18.68 27.57
#